data_AF-A0A8T3MVB0-F1
#
_entry.id   AF-A0A8T3MVB0-F1
#
_cell.length_a   1.000
_cell.length_b   1.000
_cell.length_c   1.000
_cell.angle_alpha   90.00
_cell.angle_beta   90.00
_cell.angle_gamma   90.00
#
_symmetry.space_group_name_H-M   'P 1'
#
loop_
_entity.id
_entity.type
_entity.pdbx_description
1 polymer ?
#
loop_
_entity_poly.entity_id
_entity_poly.type
_entity_poly.pdbx_seq_one_letter_code
_entity_poly.pdbx_strand_id
1 'polypeptide(L)'
;PEVAAERAAAVAAGDKNAGLPTEWPGMPPRGTPGGSRPTPTGRRKTTIPVIEISRAASKAEALEGLERWKGRHPDAAARLEPADVLTDGMRGRSSLWYRVRVNLIHVPEADRPAQEALDPDFNPWEGNEWPDRSGQQRAPRKGRTPSDGL
;
A
#
# COMPACT_ATOMS: atom_id res chain seq x y z
N PRO A 1 35.55 -28.49 -4.17
CA PRO A 1 34.62 -29.58 -4.60
C PRO A 1 34.01 -30.30 -3.38
N GLU A 2 34.85 -30.63 -2.38
CA GLU A 2 34.46 -31.27 -1.13
C GLU A 2 33.47 -30.44 -0.29
N VAL A 3 33.76 -29.13 -0.14
CA VAL A 3 32.87 -28.16 0.53
C VAL A 3 31.48 -28.05 -0.12
N ALA A 4 31.37 -28.31 -1.43
CA ALA A 4 30.09 -28.28 -2.14
C ALA A 4 29.28 -29.57 -1.90
N ALA A 5 29.95 -30.71 -1.78
CA ALA A 5 29.32 -31.99 -1.47
C ALA A 5 28.81 -32.04 -0.02
N GLU A 6 29.60 -31.52 0.94
CA GLU A 6 29.16 -31.37 2.33
C GLU A 6 27.97 -30.43 2.48
N ARG A 7 27.96 -29.30 1.76
CA ARG A 7 26.80 -28.40 1.74
C ARG A 7 25.56 -29.05 1.15
N ALA A 8 25.70 -29.81 0.07
CA ALA A 8 24.57 -30.52 -0.54
C ALA A 8 24.00 -31.58 0.41
N ALA A 9 24.85 -32.30 1.14
CA ALA A 9 24.42 -33.25 2.17
C ALA A 9 23.69 -32.57 3.34
N ALA A 10 24.20 -31.42 3.82
CA ALA A 10 23.56 -30.66 4.89
C ALA A 10 22.21 -30.04 4.48
N VAL A 11 22.08 -29.59 3.24
CA VAL A 11 20.80 -29.14 2.66
C VAL A 11 19.80 -30.30 2.54
N ALA A 12 20.26 -31.48 2.09
CA ALA A 12 19.44 -32.68 2.01
C ALA A 12 18.99 -33.19 3.40
N ALA A 13 19.81 -33.00 4.43
CA ALA A 13 19.48 -33.28 5.84
C ALA A 13 18.55 -32.24 6.47
N GLY A 14 18.12 -31.22 5.72
CA GLY A 14 17.11 -30.25 6.14
C GLY A 14 17.64 -28.86 6.52
N ASP A 15 18.95 -28.66 6.58
CA ASP A 15 19.54 -27.33 6.75
C ASP A 15 19.74 -26.64 5.39
N LYS A 16 18.63 -26.12 4.89
CA LYS A 16 18.56 -25.40 3.61
C LYS A 16 19.52 -24.22 3.45
N ASN A 17 20.16 -23.75 4.52
CA ASN A 17 21.08 -22.61 4.47
C ASN A 17 22.55 -23.00 4.70
N ALA A 18 22.90 -24.28 4.63
CA ALA A 18 24.25 -24.77 4.93
C ALA A 18 25.35 -23.94 4.23
N GLY A 19 26.14 -23.24 5.06
CA GLY A 19 27.26 -22.38 4.67
C GLY A 19 26.90 -21.02 4.05
N LEU A 20 25.64 -20.60 4.08
CA LEU A 20 25.29 -19.20 3.85
C LEU A 20 25.39 -18.43 5.17
N PRO A 21 25.94 -17.20 5.20
CA PRO A 21 25.82 -16.34 6.37
C PRO A 21 24.34 -16.05 6.61
N THR A 22 23.79 -16.60 7.70
CA THR A 22 22.38 -16.45 8.08
C THR A 22 22.16 -15.30 9.06
N GLU A 23 23.25 -14.70 9.53
CA GLU A 23 23.28 -13.55 10.42
C GLU A 23 23.44 -12.26 9.62
N TRP A 24 22.53 -11.32 9.88
CA TRP A 24 22.67 -9.94 9.42
C TRP A 24 23.31 -9.14 10.56
N PRO A 25 24.35 -8.34 10.32
CA PRO A 25 24.99 -7.57 11.39
C PRO A 25 23.97 -6.69 12.10
N GLY A 26 23.86 -6.85 13.43
CA GLY A 26 22.91 -6.13 14.28
C GLY A 26 21.57 -6.85 14.55
N MET A 27 21.35 -8.06 14.02
CA MET A 27 20.15 -8.86 14.29
C MET A 27 20.44 -10.03 15.24
N PRO A 28 19.62 -10.30 16.27
CA PRO A 28 19.79 -11.48 17.09
C PRO A 28 19.62 -12.77 16.27
N PRO A 29 20.29 -13.88 16.66
CA PRO A 29 20.16 -15.17 16.00
C PRO A 29 18.71 -15.61 15.80
N ARG A 30 18.45 -16.36 14.73
CA ARG A 30 17.13 -16.91 14.46
C ARG A 30 16.71 -17.81 15.62
N GLY A 31 15.59 -17.50 16.26
CA GLY A 31 15.06 -18.28 17.39
C GLY A 31 15.32 -17.66 18.76
N THR A 32 16.01 -16.52 18.85
CA THR A 32 16.12 -15.76 20.11
C THR A 32 14.72 -15.35 20.60
N PRO A 33 14.29 -15.80 21.79
CA PRO A 33 13.05 -15.33 22.41
C PRO A 33 13.09 -13.80 22.57
N GLY A 34 12.12 -13.07 22.03
CA GLY A 34 12.10 -11.61 22.06
C GLY A 34 12.94 -10.91 20.98
N GLY A 35 13.66 -11.65 20.13
CA GLY A 35 14.35 -11.10 18.95
C GLY A 35 13.35 -10.69 17.87
N SER A 36 12.85 -9.46 17.94
CA SER A 36 11.88 -8.96 16.96
C SER A 36 12.59 -8.58 15.66
N ARG A 37 12.39 -9.38 14.61
CA ARG A 37 12.63 -8.91 13.23
C ARG A 37 11.69 -7.71 13.01
N PRO A 38 12.13 -6.59 12.40
CA PRO A 38 11.22 -5.56 11.95
C PRO A 38 10.14 -6.22 11.11
N THR A 39 8.91 -6.20 11.61
CA THR A 39 7.78 -6.77 10.89
C THR A 39 7.51 -5.88 9.67
N PRO A 40 7.13 -6.43 8.51
CA PRO A 40 6.83 -5.65 7.29
C PRO A 40 5.67 -4.64 7.50
N THR A 41 5.01 -4.70 8.64
CA THR A 41 3.93 -3.80 9.06
C THR A 41 4.39 -2.39 9.45
N GLY A 42 5.69 -2.11 9.46
CA GLY A 42 6.20 -0.74 9.39
C GLY A 42 5.89 -0.13 8.02
N ARG A 43 4.62 0.15 7.74
CA ARG A 43 4.19 0.78 6.48
C ARG A 43 4.98 2.09 6.34
N ARG A 44 5.78 2.20 5.29
CA ARG A 44 6.45 3.46 4.92
C ARG A 44 5.36 4.54 4.85
N LYS A 45 5.35 5.48 5.79
CA LYS A 45 4.50 6.67 5.71
C LYS A 45 5.16 7.56 4.66
N THR A 46 4.64 7.53 3.44
CA THR A 46 5.10 8.44 2.39
C THR A 46 4.55 9.83 2.69
N THR A 47 5.43 10.80 2.94
CA THR A 47 5.08 12.21 3.19
C THR A 47 4.67 12.97 1.92
N ILE A 48 4.26 12.27 0.85
CA ILE A 48 3.89 12.94 -0.40
C ILE A 48 2.50 13.58 -0.19
N PRO A 49 2.37 14.90 -0.33
CA PRO A 49 1.14 15.62 0.00
C PRO A 49 0.13 15.49 -1.16
N VAL A 50 -0.51 14.33 -1.30
CA VAL A 50 -1.54 14.09 -2.33
C VAL A 50 -2.93 14.19 -1.72
N ILE A 51 -3.82 14.92 -2.38
CA ILE A 51 -5.24 15.01 -2.02
C ILE A 51 -6.12 14.50 -3.15
N GLU A 52 -7.31 14.01 -2.80
CA GLU A 52 -8.34 13.60 -3.75
C GLU A 52 -9.33 14.74 -3.97
N ILE A 53 -9.66 15.04 -5.23
CA ILE A 53 -10.48 16.20 -5.58
C ILE A 53 -11.88 15.76 -6.00
N SER A 54 -11.96 14.75 -6.87
CA SER A 54 -13.22 14.33 -7.45
C SER A 54 -13.23 12.85 -7.80
N ARG A 55 -14.42 12.28 -7.75
CA ARG A 55 -14.77 10.99 -8.34
C ARG A 55 -16.00 11.16 -9.24
N ALA A 56 -15.95 10.64 -10.45
CA ALA A 56 -17.07 10.72 -11.38
C ALA A 56 -17.22 9.47 -12.25
N ALA A 57 -18.40 9.27 -12.84
CA ALA A 57 -18.62 8.22 -13.83
C ALA A 57 -17.90 8.51 -15.16
N SER A 58 -17.70 9.79 -15.49
CA SER A 58 -16.98 10.23 -16.70
C SER A 58 -15.70 11.00 -16.38
N LYS A 59 -14.74 10.98 -17.31
CA LYS A 59 -13.49 11.75 -17.18
C LYS A 59 -13.75 13.26 -17.17
N ALA A 60 -14.71 13.72 -17.97
CA ALA A 60 -15.02 15.13 -18.12
C ALA A 60 -15.55 15.73 -16.81
N GLU A 61 -16.54 15.09 -16.18
CA GLU A 61 -17.08 15.52 -14.89
C GLU A 61 -16.02 15.53 -13.78
N ALA A 62 -15.12 14.53 -13.77
CA ALA A 62 -14.03 14.50 -12.81
C ALA A 62 -13.07 15.70 -13.00
N LEU A 63 -12.79 16.09 -14.25
CA LEU A 63 -11.96 17.25 -14.56
C LEU A 63 -12.67 18.58 -14.28
N GLU A 64 -13.99 18.68 -14.46
CA GLU A 64 -14.75 19.86 -14.01
C GLU A 64 -14.64 20.05 -12.50
N GLY A 65 -14.65 18.96 -11.73
CA GLY A 65 -14.38 18.99 -10.29
C GLY A 65 -13.02 19.63 -9.95
N LEU A 66 -11.99 19.32 -10.74
CA LEU A 66 -10.68 19.96 -10.62
C LEU A 66 -10.74 21.47 -10.89
N GLU A 67 -11.47 21.89 -11.92
CA GLU A 67 -11.59 23.33 -12.24
C GLU A 67 -12.33 24.09 -11.14
N ARG A 68 -13.38 23.51 -10.54
CA ARG A 68 -14.07 24.09 -9.37
C ARG A 68 -13.11 24.19 -8.17
N TRP A 69 -12.30 23.16 -7.93
CA TRP A 69 -11.30 23.17 -6.87
C TRP A 69 -10.22 24.24 -7.10
N LYS A 70 -9.71 24.41 -8.33
CA LYS A 70 -8.76 25.49 -8.66
C LYS A 70 -9.33 26.88 -8.41
N GLY A 71 -10.64 27.07 -8.65
CA GLY A 71 -11.33 28.31 -8.31
C GLY A 71 -11.41 28.59 -6.80
N ARG A 72 -11.50 27.54 -5.97
CA ARG A 72 -11.47 27.65 -4.51
C ARG A 72 -10.04 27.85 -3.96
N HIS A 73 -9.04 27.28 -4.63
CA HIS A 73 -7.63 27.29 -4.21
C HIS A 73 -6.71 27.88 -5.28
N PRO A 74 -6.86 29.18 -5.63
CA PRO A 74 -6.10 29.79 -6.71
C PRO A 74 -4.58 29.79 -6.45
N ASP A 75 -4.15 29.99 -5.19
CA ASP A 75 -2.73 30.02 -4.83
C ASP A 75 -2.05 28.66 -4.98
N ALA A 76 -2.74 27.58 -4.60
CA ALA A 76 -2.25 26.22 -4.83
C ALA A 76 -2.27 25.88 -6.32
N ALA A 77 -3.35 26.22 -7.02
CA ALA A 77 -3.52 25.97 -8.45
C ALA A 77 -2.44 26.65 -9.30
N ALA A 78 -2.05 27.88 -8.96
CA ALA A 78 -1.00 28.62 -9.66
C ALA A 78 0.39 27.97 -9.59
N ARG A 79 0.59 27.05 -8.63
CA ARG A 79 1.85 26.35 -8.39
C ARG A 79 1.85 24.92 -8.93
N LEU A 80 0.72 24.43 -9.43
CA LEU A 80 0.61 23.08 -9.97
C LEU A 80 1.26 22.98 -11.35
N GLU A 81 2.04 21.93 -11.54
CA GLU A 81 2.48 21.51 -12.86
C GLU A 81 1.49 20.50 -13.46
N PRO A 82 1.48 20.32 -14.80
CA PRO A 82 0.64 19.29 -15.43
C PRO A 82 0.84 17.88 -14.85
N ALA A 83 2.05 17.56 -14.38
CA ALA A 83 2.39 16.27 -13.77
C ALA A 83 1.80 16.08 -12.36
N ASP A 84 1.40 17.16 -11.70
CA ASP A 84 0.78 17.09 -10.37
C ASP A 84 -0.69 16.70 -10.42
N VAL A 85 -1.31 16.78 -11.60
CA VAL A 85 -2.70 16.39 -11.82
C VAL A 85 -2.76 14.92 -12.21
N LEU A 86 -3.18 14.09 -11.26
CA LEU A 86 -3.28 12.64 -11.44
C LEU A 86 -4.72 12.27 -11.80
N THR A 87 -4.94 11.86 -13.05
CA THR A 87 -6.25 11.36 -13.50
C THR A 87 -6.22 9.84 -13.61
N ASP A 88 -6.86 9.16 -12.66
CA ASP A 88 -6.96 7.70 -12.65
C ASP A 88 -8.25 7.25 -13.34
N GLY A 89 -8.14 6.40 -14.36
CA GLY A 89 -9.27 5.63 -14.88
C GLY A 89 -9.34 4.26 -14.21
N MET A 90 -10.40 4.01 -13.45
CA MET A 90 -10.58 2.76 -12.71
C MET A 90 -11.78 1.99 -13.23
N ARG A 91 -11.73 0.66 -13.05
CA ARG A 91 -12.83 -0.23 -13.39
C ARG A 91 -13.36 -0.87 -12.12
N GLY A 92 -14.61 -0.56 -11.77
CA GLY A 92 -15.34 -1.28 -10.74
C GLY A 92 -15.81 -2.64 -11.24
N ARG A 93 -16.72 -3.28 -10.49
CA ARG A 93 -17.32 -4.55 -10.92
C ARG A 93 -18.12 -4.39 -12.22
N SER A 94 -18.87 -3.30 -12.33
CA SER A 94 -19.87 -3.09 -13.39
C SER A 94 -19.67 -1.80 -14.21
N SER A 95 -18.94 -0.81 -13.71
CA SER A 95 -18.78 0.49 -14.37
C SER A 95 -17.32 0.98 -14.36
N LEU A 96 -16.95 1.75 -15.37
CA LEU A 96 -15.77 2.61 -15.31
C LEU A 96 -16.07 3.81 -14.41
N TRP A 97 -15.06 4.30 -13.73
CA TRP A 97 -15.12 5.55 -12.98
C TRP A 97 -13.76 6.21 -12.97
N TYR A 98 -13.76 7.52 -12.76
CA TYR A 98 -12.58 8.35 -12.80
C TYR A 98 -12.35 9.01 -11.45
N ARG A 99 -11.09 9.17 -11.10
CA ARG A 99 -10.67 9.92 -9.92
C ARG A 99 -9.62 10.94 -10.32
N VAL A 100 -9.79 12.18 -9.87
CA VAL A 100 -8.74 13.18 -9.97
C VAL A 100 -8.12 13.40 -8.59
N ARG A 101 -6.79 13.32 -8.54
CA ARG A 101 -5.98 13.67 -7.38
C ARG A 101 -4.99 14.77 -7.77
N VAL A 102 -4.59 15.54 -6.77
CA VAL A 102 -3.58 16.59 -6.94
C VAL A 102 -2.42 16.30 -6.01
N ASN A 103 -1.21 16.33 -6.57
CA ASN A 103 0.04 16.22 -5.84
C ASN A 103 0.56 17.62 -5.48
N LEU A 104 0.61 17.96 -4.19
CA LEU A 104 0.95 19.31 -3.72
C LEU A 104 2.46 19.48 -3.47
N ILE A 105 3.32 18.73 -4.19
CA ILE A 105 4.78 18.77 -3.98
C ILE A 105 5.37 20.16 -4.27
N HIS A 106 4.82 20.87 -5.25
CA HIS A 106 5.25 22.23 -5.63
C HIS A 106 4.56 23.34 -4.82
N VAL A 107 3.61 22.97 -3.94
CA VAL A 107 2.92 23.91 -3.06
C VAL A 107 3.69 23.99 -1.71
N PRO A 108 4.09 25.19 -1.26
CA PRO A 108 4.67 25.39 0.07
C PRO A 108 3.75 24.86 1.17
N GLU A 109 4.33 24.28 2.22
CA GLU A 109 3.55 23.60 3.26
C GLU A 109 2.46 24.47 3.92
N ALA A 110 2.74 25.76 4.12
CA ALA A 110 1.78 26.73 4.67
C ALA A 110 0.58 26.99 3.75
N ASP A 111 0.74 26.80 2.44
CA ASP A 111 -0.28 27.09 1.42
C ASP A 111 -0.99 25.80 0.96
N ARG A 112 -0.66 24.63 1.54
CA ARG A 112 -1.25 23.35 1.13
C ARG A 112 -2.68 23.26 1.65
N PRO A 113 -3.68 23.18 0.76
CA PRO A 113 -5.04 22.92 1.20
C PRO A 113 -5.14 21.52 1.81
N ALA A 114 -5.97 21.40 2.85
CA ALA A 114 -6.31 20.11 3.43
C ALA A 114 -7.23 19.31 2.48
N GLN A 115 -7.42 18.03 2.79
CA GLN A 115 -8.41 17.21 2.09
C GLN A 115 -9.82 17.78 2.31
N GLU A 116 -10.52 18.12 1.22
CA GLU A 116 -11.92 18.58 1.23
C GLU A 116 -12.89 17.45 0.84
N ALA A 117 -14.18 17.73 0.92
CA ALA A 117 -15.20 16.86 0.32
C ALA A 117 -15.01 16.79 -1.20
N LEU A 118 -15.28 15.61 -1.77
CA LEU A 118 -15.14 15.40 -3.21
C LEU A 118 -16.28 16.08 -3.96
N ASP A 119 -15.95 16.66 -5.11
CA ASP A 119 -16.92 17.35 -5.95
C ASP A 119 -16.57 17.10 -7.43
N PRO A 120 -17.30 16.22 -8.14
CA PRO A 120 -18.35 15.33 -7.63
C PRO A 120 -17.82 14.21 -6.72
N ASP A 121 -18.67 13.68 -5.84
CA ASP A 121 -18.40 12.50 -4.98
C ASP A 121 -19.14 11.26 -5.50
N PHE A 122 -18.85 10.85 -6.74
CA PHE A 122 -19.43 9.62 -7.27
C PHE A 122 -18.94 8.40 -6.47
N ASN A 123 -19.89 7.60 -5.98
CA ASN A 123 -19.61 6.36 -5.29
C ASN A 123 -19.85 5.15 -6.21
N PRO A 124 -18.79 4.53 -6.78
CA PRO A 124 -18.93 3.38 -7.68
C PRO A 124 -19.42 2.10 -7.00
N TRP A 125 -19.59 2.12 -5.68
CA TRP A 125 -20.04 1.00 -4.86
C TRP A 125 -21.45 1.21 -4.29
N GLU A 126 -22.15 2.28 -4.66
CA GLU A 126 -23.55 2.44 -4.29
C GLU A 126 -24.36 1.20 -4.68
N GLY A 127 -25.11 0.66 -3.72
CA GLY A 127 -25.92 -0.56 -3.89
C GLY A 127 -25.18 -1.88 -3.68
N ASN A 128 -23.87 -1.88 -3.40
CA ASN A 128 -23.13 -3.10 -3.09
C ASN A 128 -23.12 -3.38 -1.58
N GLU A 129 -24.00 -4.26 -1.12
CA GLU A 129 -23.92 -4.85 0.21
C GLU A 129 -22.77 -5.88 0.24
N TRP A 130 -21.73 -5.60 1.02
CA TRP A 130 -20.67 -6.58 1.24
C TRP A 130 -21.19 -7.61 2.25
N PRO A 131 -20.95 -8.92 2.04
CA PRO A 131 -21.33 -9.91 3.04
C PRO A 131 -20.61 -9.57 4.34
N ASP A 132 -21.36 -9.50 5.44
CA ASP A 132 -20.79 -9.24 6.76
C ASP A 132 -19.69 -10.28 7.06
N ARG A 133 -18.44 -9.81 7.11
CA ARG A 133 -17.28 -10.64 7.48
C ARG A 133 -16.78 -10.34 8.90
N SER A 134 -17.48 -9.51 9.67
CA SER A 134 -17.08 -9.14 11.04
C SER A 134 -17.01 -10.36 11.97
N GLY A 135 -17.71 -11.45 11.65
CA GLY A 135 -17.68 -12.72 12.37
C GLY A 135 -16.75 -13.81 11.82
N GLN A 136 -16.08 -13.61 10.68
CA GLN A 136 -15.22 -14.65 10.10
C GLN A 136 -13.84 -14.63 10.75
N GLN A 137 -13.69 -15.37 11.84
CA GLN A 137 -12.38 -15.72 12.36
C GLN A 137 -11.58 -16.40 11.23
N ARG A 138 -10.41 -15.84 10.91
CA ARG A 138 -9.46 -16.49 9.99
C ARG A 138 -9.25 -17.92 10.48
N ALA A 139 -9.46 -18.89 9.59
CA ALA A 139 -9.19 -20.29 9.90
C ALA A 139 -7.80 -20.41 10.55
N PRO A 140 -7.69 -21.09 11.71
CA PRO A 140 -6.40 -21.23 12.37
C PRO A 140 -5.42 -21.89 11.41
N ARG A 141 -4.25 -21.26 11.23
CA ARG A 141 -3.17 -21.86 10.45
C ARG A 141 -2.81 -23.17 11.15
N LYS A 142 -2.98 -24.30 10.45
CA LYS A 142 -2.63 -25.63 10.96
C LYS A 142 -1.20 -25.58 11.50
N GLY A 143 -1.06 -25.62 12.83
CA GLY A 143 0.23 -25.67 13.49
C GLY A 143 0.97 -26.92 13.01
N ARG A 144 2.25 -26.76 12.67
CA ARG A 144 3.14 -27.89 12.39
C ARG A 144 3.30 -28.64 13.72
N THR A 145 2.83 -29.88 13.78
CA THR A 145 3.05 -30.79 14.91
C THR A 145 4.56 -30.94 15.12
N PRO A 146 5.08 -30.82 16.36
CA PRO A 146 6.44 -31.26 16.66
C PRO A 146 6.46 -32.78 16.48
N SER A 147 7.38 -33.26 15.64
CA SER A 147 7.77 -34.67 15.66
C SER A 147 8.62 -34.88 16.91
N ASP A 148 8.04 -35.43 17.97
CA ASP A 148 8.81 -35.97 19.08
C ASP A 148 9.55 -37.22 18.56
N GLY A 149 10.87 -37.10 18.47
CA GLY A 149 11.76 -38.21 18.27
C GLY A 149 12.23 -38.74 19.62
N LEU A 150 11.92 -40.01 19.88
CA LEU A 150 12.73 -40.96 20.66
C LEU A 150 12.65 -42.32 19.97
#